data_AF-A0AAJ0BV16-F1
#
_entry.id   AF-A0AAJ0BV16-F1
#
_cell.length_a   1.000
_cell.length_b   1.000
_cell.length_c   1.000
_cell.angle_alpha   90.00
_cell.angle_beta   90.00
_cell.angle_gamma   90.00
#
_symmetry.space_group_name_H-M   'P 1'
#
loop_
_entity.id
_entity.type
_entity.pdbx_description
1 polymer ?
#
loop_
_entity_poly.entity_id
_entity_poly.type
_entity_poly.pdbx_seq_one_letter_code
_entity_poly.pdbx_strand_id
1 'polypeptide(L)'
;MYGRLRAFQGVVIPVYFGEAQYDGALALLLSDIGGFPLCHPQAASMKEGDLLRMLHDPFGALATLSIIHDDAKLDNYHLVGNKIMIVDLESAEEAEENLEFFVDSIIDHLLGKYKSHQKCLEADWLL
;
A
#
# COMPACT_ATOMS: atom_id res chain seq x y z
N MET A 1 15.16 -3.15 3.98
CA MET A 1 13.84 -3.49 3.41
C MET A 1 13.88 -3.77 1.90
N TYR A 2 14.12 -2.77 1.03
CA TYR A 2 14.01 -2.90 -0.44
C TYR A 2 14.78 -4.06 -1.10
N GLY A 3 15.94 -4.45 -0.55
CA GLY A 3 16.70 -5.60 -1.05
C GLY A 3 15.97 -6.94 -0.91
N ARG A 4 15.21 -7.14 0.18
CA ARG A 4 14.39 -8.35 0.37
C ARG A 4 13.19 -8.37 -0.58
N LEU A 5 12.62 -7.20 -0.84
CA LEU A 5 11.45 -7.03 -1.71
C LEU A 5 11.82 -6.97 -3.21
N ARG A 6 13.02 -7.37 -3.60
CA ARG A 6 13.51 -7.25 -4.99
C ARG A 6 12.59 -7.93 -6.01
N ALA A 7 12.02 -9.09 -5.68
CA ALA A 7 11.11 -9.82 -6.56
C ALA A 7 9.78 -9.09 -6.81
N PHE A 8 9.48 -8.08 -5.99
CA PHE A 8 8.20 -7.38 -5.93
C PHE A 8 8.26 -5.92 -6.39
N GLN A 9 9.46 -5.43 -6.68
CA GLN A 9 9.70 -4.11 -7.26
C GLN A 9 9.10 -3.99 -8.66
N GLY A 10 8.37 -2.90 -8.91
CA GLY A 10 7.60 -2.64 -10.12
C GLY A 10 6.26 -3.39 -10.19
N VAL A 11 6.03 -4.36 -9.32
CA VAL A 11 4.81 -5.18 -9.29
C VAL A 11 3.89 -4.71 -8.18
N VAL A 12 4.33 -4.85 -6.92
CA VAL A 12 3.55 -4.50 -5.72
C VAL A 12 4.16 -3.33 -4.94
N ILE A 13 5.43 -2.98 -5.19
CA ILE A 13 6.09 -1.79 -4.63
C ILE A 13 6.86 -1.04 -5.74
N PRO A 14 7.23 0.25 -5.55
CA PRO A 14 8.10 0.96 -6.49
C PRO A 14 9.44 0.26 -6.72
N VAL A 15 10.05 0.49 -7.88
CA VAL A 15 11.45 0.13 -8.12
C VAL A 15 12.34 1.07 -7.32
N TYR A 16 13.22 0.51 -6.52
CA TYR A 16 14.22 1.23 -5.74
C TYR A 16 15.51 1.39 -6.54
N PHE A 17 15.88 2.63 -6.83
CA PHE A 17 17.09 2.97 -7.58
C PHE A 17 18.29 3.26 -6.68
N GLY A 18 18.07 3.56 -5.40
CA GLY A 18 19.12 3.91 -4.46
C GLY A 18 18.70 5.05 -3.54
N GLU A 19 19.69 5.63 -2.87
CA GLU A 19 19.52 6.78 -1.99
C GLU A 19 20.24 7.99 -2.61
N ALA A 20 19.71 9.18 -2.38
CA ALA A 20 20.34 10.44 -2.73
C ALA A 20 20.45 11.29 -1.46
N GLN A 21 21.49 12.11 -1.38
CA GLN A 21 21.62 13.10 -0.31
C GLN A 21 21.72 14.49 -0.92
N TYR A 22 20.91 15.42 -0.42
CA TYR A 22 20.95 16.82 -0.80
C TYR A 22 20.83 17.71 0.43
N ASP A 23 21.80 18.60 0.62
CA ASP A 23 21.87 19.53 1.76
C ASP A 23 21.69 18.86 3.14
N GLY A 24 22.31 17.69 3.32
CA GLY A 24 22.22 16.89 4.54
C GLY A 24 20.96 16.03 4.66
N ALA A 25 19.92 16.25 3.84
CA ALA A 25 18.72 15.42 3.81
C ALA A 25 18.93 14.16 2.95
N LEU A 26 18.63 12.99 3.53
CA LEU A 26 18.60 11.71 2.81
C LEU A 26 17.23 11.54 2.14
N ALA A 27 17.25 11.06 0.90
CA ALA A 27 16.06 10.76 0.12
C ALA A 27 16.18 9.40 -0.55
N LEU A 28 15.09 8.65 -0.62
CA LEU A 28 14.99 7.43 -1.41
C LEU A 28 14.64 7.79 -2.85
N LEU A 29 15.38 7.23 -3.82
CA LEU A 29 15.07 7.35 -5.23
C LEU A 29 14.24 6.14 -5.66
N LEU A 30 12.96 6.39 -5.96
CA LEU A 30 11.99 5.37 -6.35
C LEU A 30 11.43 5.65 -7.75
N SER A 31 10.98 4.61 -8.46
CA SER A 31 10.22 4.78 -9.69
C SER A 31 8.88 5.45 -9.41
N ASP A 32 8.46 6.36 -10.27
CA ASP A 32 7.07 6.78 -10.33
C ASP A 32 6.18 5.58 -10.69
N ILE A 33 5.16 5.33 -9.87
CA ILE A 33 4.20 4.25 -10.04
C ILE A 33 2.89 4.74 -10.69
N GLY A 34 2.70 6.05 -10.82
CA GLY A 34 1.46 6.65 -11.26
C GLY A 34 0.26 6.30 -10.37
N GLY A 35 -0.92 6.27 -10.99
CA GLY A 35 -2.17 5.93 -10.30
C GLY A 35 -2.63 6.97 -9.28
N PHE A 36 -3.49 6.56 -8.36
CA PHE A 36 -4.03 7.42 -7.31
C PHE A 36 -3.94 6.73 -5.95
N PRO A 37 -3.55 7.43 -4.88
CA PRO A 37 -3.64 6.87 -3.53
C PRO A 37 -5.10 6.57 -3.17
N LEU A 38 -5.36 5.59 -2.30
CA LEU A 38 -6.73 5.20 -1.93
C LEU A 38 -7.49 6.32 -1.19
N CYS A 39 -6.80 7.34 -0.67
CA CYS A 39 -7.41 8.55 -0.10
C CYS A 39 -7.85 9.58 -1.16
N HIS A 40 -7.60 9.31 -2.45
CA HIS A 40 -7.99 10.19 -3.55
C HIS A 40 -9.39 9.80 -4.07
N PRO A 41 -10.28 10.76 -4.39
CA PRO A 41 -11.65 10.46 -4.82
C PRO A 41 -11.77 9.45 -5.98
N GLN A 42 -10.88 9.54 -6.97
CA GLN A 42 -10.82 8.64 -8.12
C GLN A 42 -10.61 7.18 -7.68
N ALA A 43 -9.73 6.93 -6.70
CA ALA A 43 -9.53 5.60 -6.16
C ALA A 43 -10.66 5.19 -5.21
N ALA A 44 -11.19 6.17 -4.43
CA ALA A 44 -12.29 5.98 -3.50
C ALA A 44 -13.64 5.64 -4.16
N SER A 45 -13.75 5.75 -5.49
CA SER A 45 -14.94 5.32 -6.24
C SER A 45 -15.05 3.81 -6.44
N MET A 46 -14.01 3.04 -6.07
CA MET A 46 -14.01 1.58 -6.21
C MET A 46 -14.98 0.93 -5.23
N LYS A 47 -15.62 -0.17 -5.67
CA LYS A 47 -16.43 -1.02 -4.79
C LYS A 47 -15.55 -1.69 -3.73
N GLU A 48 -16.05 -1.72 -2.50
CA GLU A 48 -15.38 -2.33 -1.36
C GLU A 48 -14.91 -3.77 -1.61
N GLY A 49 -15.74 -4.59 -2.27
CA GLY A 49 -15.40 -5.99 -2.59
C GLY A 49 -14.28 -6.13 -3.62
N ASP A 50 -14.16 -5.18 -4.56
CA ASP A 50 -13.06 -5.16 -5.51
C ASP A 50 -11.76 -4.77 -4.80
N LEU A 51 -11.82 -3.77 -3.92
CA LEU A 51 -10.67 -3.36 -3.10
C LEU A 51 -10.18 -4.50 -2.21
N LEU A 52 -11.10 -5.16 -1.49
CA LEU A 52 -10.79 -6.32 -0.65
C LEU A 52 -9.98 -7.37 -1.43
N ARG A 53 -10.49 -7.78 -2.60
CA ARG A 53 -9.81 -8.75 -3.46
C ARG A 53 -8.43 -8.26 -3.90
N MET A 54 -8.31 -6.98 -4.26
CA MET A 54 -7.05 -6.41 -4.75
C MET A 54 -5.99 -6.21 -3.66
N LEU A 55 -6.38 -6.06 -2.40
CA LEU A 55 -5.46 -5.92 -1.27
C LEU A 55 -4.76 -7.24 -0.90
N HIS A 56 -5.38 -8.39 -1.16
CA HIS A 56 -4.74 -9.69 -0.89
C HIS A 56 -3.46 -9.90 -1.71
N ASP A 57 -3.37 -9.36 -2.93
CA ASP A 57 -2.19 -9.52 -3.78
C ASP A 57 -0.91 -8.91 -3.16
N PRO A 58 -0.86 -7.60 -2.83
CA PRO A 58 0.34 -7.01 -2.24
C PRO A 58 0.62 -7.48 -0.81
N PHE A 59 -0.40 -7.69 0.04
CA PHE A 59 -0.18 -8.18 1.40
C PHE A 59 0.25 -9.65 1.42
N GLY A 60 -0.32 -10.48 0.54
CA GLY A 60 0.14 -11.86 0.34
C GLY A 60 1.59 -11.91 -0.14
N ALA A 61 1.97 -11.02 -1.07
CA ALA A 61 3.35 -10.90 -1.53
C ALA A 61 4.32 -10.57 -0.36
N LEU A 62 4.01 -9.57 0.46
CA LEU A 62 4.81 -9.25 1.66
C LEU A 62 4.89 -10.46 2.63
N ALA A 63 3.77 -11.14 2.85
CA ALA A 63 3.69 -12.29 3.72
C ALA A 63 4.57 -13.47 3.26
N THR A 64 4.73 -13.69 1.95
CA THR A 64 5.64 -14.74 1.44
C THR A 64 7.11 -14.51 1.83
N LEU A 65 7.48 -13.28 2.21
CA LEU A 65 8.82 -12.91 2.65
C LEU A 65 8.91 -12.67 4.15
N SER A 66 7.88 -13.06 4.91
CA SER A 66 7.77 -12.78 6.35
C SER A 66 7.85 -11.28 6.68
N ILE A 67 7.29 -10.43 5.80
CA ILE A 67 7.30 -8.97 5.98
C ILE A 67 5.88 -8.49 6.27
N ILE A 68 5.76 -7.59 7.24
CA ILE A 68 4.53 -6.87 7.54
C ILE A 68 4.70 -5.38 7.28
N HIS A 69 3.59 -4.75 6.93
CA HIS A 69 3.52 -3.31 6.73
C HIS A 69 2.30 -2.77 7.49
N ASP A 70 2.49 -2.42 8.76
CA ASP A 70 1.39 -2.06 9.66
C ASP A 70 0.93 -0.58 9.54
N ASP A 71 1.54 0.21 8.65
CA ASP A 71 1.08 1.59 8.40
C ASP A 71 -0.12 1.60 7.46
N ALA A 72 -1.27 1.26 8.02
CA ALA A 72 -2.56 1.15 7.34
C ALA A 72 -3.20 2.51 7.02
N LYS A 73 -2.46 3.49 6.49
CA LYS A 73 -3.01 4.75 6.00
C LYS A 73 -3.32 4.65 4.50
N LEU A 74 -4.43 5.24 4.07
CA LEU A 74 -4.92 5.10 2.68
C LEU A 74 -4.00 5.77 1.63
N ASP A 75 -3.14 6.70 2.04
CA ASP A 75 -2.12 7.31 1.17
C ASP A 75 -0.94 6.37 0.87
N ASN A 76 -0.69 5.36 1.70
CA ASN A 76 0.38 4.38 1.47
C ASN A 76 0.01 3.29 0.44
N TYR A 77 -1.23 3.27 -0.05
CA TYR A 77 -1.71 2.27 -1.00
C TYR A 77 -2.26 2.98 -2.23
N HIS A 78 -1.72 2.65 -3.40
CA HIS A 78 -2.06 3.28 -4.65
C HIS A 78 -2.80 2.33 -5.59
N LEU A 79 -3.91 2.78 -6.14
CA LEU A 79 -4.57 2.15 -7.28
C LEU A 79 -3.83 2.49 -8.57
N VAL A 80 -3.14 1.50 -9.15
CA VAL A 80 -2.38 1.63 -10.38
C VAL A 80 -2.97 0.70 -11.43
N GLY A 81 -3.82 1.23 -12.31
CA GLY A 81 -4.58 0.42 -13.26
C GLY A 81 -5.53 -0.52 -12.53
N ASN A 82 -5.25 -1.82 -12.55
CA ASN A 82 -6.05 -2.87 -11.92
C ASN A 82 -5.34 -3.57 -10.75
N LYS A 83 -4.31 -2.94 -10.16
CA LYS A 83 -3.56 -3.47 -9.02
C LYS A 83 -3.38 -2.42 -7.92
N ILE A 84 -3.11 -2.89 -6.70
CA ILE A 84 -2.66 -2.05 -5.59
C ILE A 84 -1.13 -2.13 -5.49
N MET A 85 -0.49 -0.98 -5.34
CA MET A 85 0.93 -0.88 -5.01
C MET A 85 1.10 -0.20 -3.64
N ILE A 86 2.04 -0.70 -2.85
CA ILE A 86 2.38 -0.18 -1.51
C ILE A 86 3.57 0.77 -1.65
N VAL A 87 3.44 1.96 -1.06
CA VAL A 87 4.52 2.94 -0.88
C VAL A 87 4.81 3.11 0.62
N ASP A 88 5.85 3.89 0.94
CA ASP A 88 6.28 4.16 2.32
C ASP A 88 6.60 2.90 3.16
N LEU A 89 7.63 2.17 2.74
CA LEU A 89 8.05 0.91 3.39
C LEU A 89 8.98 1.13 4.59
N GLU A 90 9.06 2.35 5.12
CA GLU A 90 9.98 2.67 6.23
C GLU A 90 9.53 2.03 7.54
N SER A 91 8.23 1.82 7.73
CA SER A 91 7.64 1.09 8.85
C SER A 91 7.46 -0.41 8.58
N ALA A 92 7.92 -0.92 7.43
CA ALA A 92 7.85 -2.34 7.16
C ALA A 92 8.86 -3.08 8.05
N GLU A 93 8.45 -4.21 8.61
CA GLU A 93 9.28 -5.00 9.51
C GLU A 93 9.15 -6.49 9.25
N GLU A 94 10.10 -7.25 9.79
CA GLU A 94 10.09 -8.71 9.69
C GLU A 94 9.23 -9.29 10.81
N ALA A 95 8.45 -10.31 10.48
CA ALA A 95 7.59 -11.00 11.42
C ALA A 95 8.03 -12.46 11.58
N GLU A 96 7.98 -12.97 12.81
CA GLU A 96 8.48 -14.30 13.13
C GLU A 96 7.45 -15.41 12.85
N GLU A 97 6.13 -15.17 12.99
CA GLU A 97 5.12 -16.25 12.83
C GLU A 97 3.73 -15.79 12.28
N ASN A 98 3.03 -16.76 11.68
CA ASN A 98 1.67 -16.78 11.10
C ASN A 98 1.12 -15.44 10.54
N LEU A 99 1.46 -15.17 9.28
CA LEU A 99 1.05 -13.95 8.60
C LEU A 99 -0.32 -14.00 7.92
N GLU A 100 -0.95 -15.15 7.74
CA GLU A 100 -2.27 -15.21 7.11
C GLU A 100 -3.32 -14.45 7.95
N PHE A 101 -3.36 -14.72 9.26
CA PHE A 101 -4.24 -13.99 10.18
C PHE A 101 -3.91 -12.49 10.22
N PHE A 102 -2.63 -12.14 10.17
CA PHE A 102 -2.21 -10.74 10.15
C PHE A 102 -2.66 -10.03 8.87
N VAL A 103 -2.50 -10.69 7.71
CA VAL A 103 -2.93 -10.18 6.40
C VAL A 103 -4.42 -9.91 6.39
N ASP A 104 -5.24 -10.85 6.86
CA ASP A 104 -6.69 -10.64 6.92
C ASP A 104 -7.05 -9.49 7.86
N SER A 105 -6.43 -9.43 9.04
CA SER A 105 -6.67 -8.37 10.02
C SER A 105 -6.31 -6.98 9.49
N ILE A 106 -5.20 -6.83 8.77
CA ILE A 106 -4.78 -5.52 8.24
C ILE A 106 -5.63 -5.10 7.04
N ILE A 107 -6.01 -6.05 6.19
CA ILE A 107 -6.93 -5.80 5.08
C ILE A 107 -8.28 -5.34 5.60
N ASP A 108 -8.84 -6.00 6.62
CA ASP A 108 -10.09 -5.60 7.26
C ASP A 108 -10.00 -4.20 7.87
N HIS A 109 -8.87 -3.88 8.52
CA HIS A 109 -8.63 -2.55 9.09
C HIS A 109 -8.56 -1.46 8.01
N LEU A 110 -7.83 -1.70 6.92
CA LEU A 110 -7.75 -0.81 5.76
C LEU A 110 -9.09 -0.62 5.09
N LEU A 111 -9.85 -1.70 4.92
CA LEU A 111 -11.18 -1.65 4.34
C LEU A 111 -12.10 -0.79 5.21
N GLY A 112 -12.06 -0.93 6.54
CA GLY A 112 -12.80 -0.07 7.46
C GLY A 112 -12.48 1.43 7.31
N LYS A 113 -11.19 1.76 7.16
CA LYS A 113 -10.75 3.14 6.89
C LYS A 113 -11.24 3.63 5.52
N TYR A 114 -11.16 2.79 4.50
CA TYR A 114 -11.64 3.10 3.15
C TYR A 114 -13.14 3.40 3.14
N LYS A 115 -13.96 2.56 3.77
CA LYS A 115 -15.42 2.80 3.90
C LYS A 115 -15.73 4.11 4.61
N SER A 116 -14.99 4.40 5.68
CA SER A 116 -15.15 5.64 6.42
C SER A 116 -14.81 6.85 5.56
N HIS A 117 -13.75 6.74 4.76
CA HIS A 117 -13.34 7.77 3.82
C HIS A 117 -14.37 7.99 2.70
N GLN A 118 -14.93 6.92 2.12
CA GLN A 118 -16.01 7.02 1.13
C GLN A 118 -17.20 7.81 1.67
N LYS A 119 -17.65 7.51 2.89
CA LYS A 119 -18.77 8.24 3.53
C LYS A 119 -18.46 9.73 3.72
N CYS A 120 -17.21 10.08 4.04
CA CYS A 120 -16.80 11.49 4.13
C CYS A 120 -16.88 12.17 2.76
N LEU A 121 -16.36 11.53 1.72
CA LEU A 121 -16.40 12.08 0.36
C LEU A 121 -17.84 12.21 -0.17
N GLU A 122 -18.70 11.24 0.10
CA GLU A 122 -20.14 11.31 -0.23
C GLU A 122 -20.81 12.50 0.47
N ALA A 123 -20.52 12.71 1.76
CA ALA A 123 -21.05 13.86 2.52
C ALA A 123 -20.57 15.21 1.97
N ASP A 124 -19.37 15.24 1.39
CA ASP A 124 -18.75 16.41 0.78
C ASP A 124 -19.06 16.56 -0.73
N TRP A 125 -19.90 15.68 -1.30
CA TRP A 125 -20.27 15.66 -2.72
C TRP A 125 -19.09 15.46 -3.68
N LEU A 126 -18.09 14.69 -3.24
CA LEU A 126 -16.88 14.33 -3.99
C LEU A 126 -16.94 12.91 -4.58
N LEU A 127 -17.97 12.13 -4.26
CA LEU A 127 -18.38 10.85 -4.85
C LEU A 127 -19.84 10.93 -5.28
#